data_AF-A0AAV2ZLV9-F1
#
_entry.id   AF-A0AAV2ZLV9-F1
#
_cell.length_a   1.000
_cell.length_b   1.000
_cell.length_c   1.000
_cell.angle_alpha   90.00
_cell.angle_beta   90.00
_cell.angle_gamma   90.00
#
_symmetry.space_group_name_H-M   'P 1'
#
loop_
_entity.id
_entity.type
_entity.pdbx_description
1 polymer ?
#
loop_
_entity_poly.entity_id
_entity_poly.type
_entity_poly.pdbx_seq_one_letter_code
_entity_poly.pdbx_strand_id
1 'polypeptide(L)'
;MRLQCEVEVINRMLPTFGMRNRGKGTRAMLSVGRQDEKGSGQRGAIYLMICTLKDKAGSRYKLQENIENLFSKFVNEGKATIRLREPAVDICLSKADVCNLRNFISAVGLAHRGKDASPVPLSRLVLAKTSEIEKPRTKLIITCKKDYPLTKNFPYSLEHLQVSFCKLARVDMRMLCLKKLQKLDLSNNHIKKLPKTIGDLVCLQELILQNNFLEAFEVELCNSTLRNSLNALDLSENKLKALPVQFCNLRELVSLKIDSNELIRLPFNIGKLSKLRFLSATKNKLPYLPNRFRTLVLEKLDLFGNPLVAATPMAPDIQLKVPLSILETSSRAAIRYRIPYGPQLIPKHLCQDLSVAKTCDCGGPCLNSFIQAIVSFNLHQVSQSVVLVDSMGGTEAPMVCYFCSLTCYSLFLDKYLQSTRM
;
A
#
# COMPACT_ATOMS: atom_id res chain seq x y z
N MET A 1 -35.60 -10.00 -3.18
CA MET A 1 -34.45 -9.49 -2.39
C MET A 1 -33.29 -10.49 -2.46
N ARG A 2 -32.03 -10.04 -2.45
CA ARG A 2 -30.85 -10.92 -2.57
C ARG A 2 -29.82 -10.65 -1.46
N LEU A 3 -29.08 -11.68 -1.04
CA LEU A 3 -28.03 -11.58 -0.04
C LEU A 3 -26.87 -12.51 -0.40
N GLN A 4 -25.65 -11.97 -0.40
CA GLN A 4 -24.43 -12.77 -0.55
C GLN A 4 -23.83 -13.03 0.83
N CYS A 5 -23.63 -14.30 1.19
CA CYS A 5 -23.01 -14.69 2.46
C CYS A 5 -22.44 -16.12 2.39
N GLU A 6 -21.84 -16.60 3.48
CA GLU A 6 -21.57 -18.03 3.65
C GLU A 6 -22.78 -18.70 4.31
N VAL A 7 -23.21 -19.82 3.73
CA VAL A 7 -24.37 -20.60 4.17
C VAL A 7 -23.93 -22.00 4.54
N GLU A 8 -24.45 -22.47 5.66
CA GLU A 8 -24.44 -23.87 6.05
C GLU A 8 -25.87 -24.33 6.26
N VAL A 9 -26.30 -25.38 5.55
CA VAL A 9 -27.64 -25.95 5.70
C VAL A 9 -27.52 -27.20 6.56
N ILE A 10 -28.08 -27.14 7.76
CA ILE A 10 -27.99 -28.21 8.75
C ILE A 10 -29.27 -29.03 8.76
N ASN A 11 -29.21 -30.31 8.37
CA ASN A 11 -30.37 -31.20 8.46
C ASN A 11 -30.47 -31.80 9.87
N ARG A 12 -31.55 -31.48 10.59
CA ARG A 12 -31.77 -31.89 11.98
C ARG A 12 -32.06 -33.38 12.14
N MET A 13 -32.41 -34.09 11.05
CA MET A 13 -32.69 -35.52 11.07
C MET A 13 -31.43 -36.40 10.90
N LEU A 14 -30.31 -35.84 10.44
CA LEU A 14 -29.08 -36.61 10.19
C LEU A 14 -28.56 -37.38 11.42
N PRO A 15 -28.56 -36.81 12.65
CA PRO A 15 -28.13 -37.53 13.84
C PRO A 15 -28.96 -38.80 14.11
N THR A 16 -30.25 -38.78 13.80
CA THR A 16 -31.16 -39.94 13.93
C THR A 16 -30.77 -41.08 13.01
N PHE A 17 -30.11 -40.79 11.89
CA PHE A 17 -29.57 -41.78 10.95
C PHE A 17 -28.09 -42.13 11.22
N GLY A 18 -27.53 -41.74 12.37
CA GLY A 18 -26.11 -41.96 12.70
C GLY A 18 -25.13 -41.14 11.86
N MET A 19 -25.63 -40.18 11.08
CA MET A 19 -24.82 -39.31 10.21
C MET A 19 -24.53 -37.98 10.91
N ARG A 20 -23.30 -37.47 10.75
CA ARG A 20 -22.93 -36.13 11.22
C ARG A 20 -22.83 -35.18 10.05
N ASN A 21 -23.29 -33.94 10.26
CA ASN A 21 -23.04 -32.89 9.29
C ASN A 21 -21.55 -32.55 9.25
N ARG A 22 -20.95 -32.66 8.06
CA ARG A 22 -19.53 -32.35 7.80
C ARG A 22 -19.35 -31.05 7.01
N GLY A 23 -20.41 -30.27 6.85
CA GLY A 23 -20.42 -29.08 6.01
C GLY A 23 -19.61 -27.94 6.63
N LYS A 24 -18.69 -27.35 5.87
CA LYS A 24 -18.20 -25.99 6.13
C LYS A 24 -19.11 -25.01 5.40
N GLY A 25 -19.38 -23.85 6.01
CA GLY A 25 -20.13 -22.76 5.37
C GLY A 25 -19.60 -22.48 3.95
N THR A 26 -20.49 -22.53 2.97
CA THR A 26 -20.16 -22.36 1.55
C THR A 26 -20.71 -21.02 1.09
N ARG A 27 -19.92 -20.28 0.30
CA ARG A 27 -20.38 -18.99 -0.25
C ARG A 27 -21.58 -19.22 -1.17
N ALA A 28 -22.64 -18.46 -0.94
CA ALA A 28 -23.92 -18.62 -1.59
C ALA A 28 -24.55 -17.26 -1.89
N MET A 29 -25.43 -17.26 -2.88
CA MET A 29 -26.35 -16.16 -3.14
C MET A 29 -27.75 -16.61 -2.74
N LEU A 30 -28.32 -15.97 -1.72
CA LEU A 30 -29.68 -16.21 -1.26
C LEU A 30 -30.61 -15.22 -1.95
N SER A 31 -31.78 -15.70 -2.36
CA SER A 31 -32.83 -14.88 -2.95
C SER A 31 -34.17 -15.21 -2.33
N VAL A 32 -34.90 -14.18 -1.89
CA VAL A 32 -36.31 -14.28 -1.50
C VAL A 32 -37.16 -13.70 -2.61
N GLY A 33 -38.09 -14.49 -3.13
CA GLY A 33 -38.93 -14.13 -4.25
C GLY A 33 -40.16 -15.04 -4.39
N ARG A 34 -41.07 -14.65 -5.28
CA ARG A 34 -42.25 -15.45 -5.63
C ARG A 34 -41.94 -16.39 -6.79
N GLN A 35 -42.60 -17.55 -6.77
CA GLN A 35 -42.64 -18.48 -7.88
C GLN A 35 -44.09 -18.78 -8.22
N ASP A 36 -44.49 -18.53 -9.47
CA ASP A 36 -45.83 -18.84 -9.94
C ASP A 36 -45.97 -20.36 -10.11
N GLU A 37 -46.97 -20.95 -9.47
CA GLU A 37 -47.37 -22.33 -9.76
C GLU A 37 -48.10 -22.33 -11.11
N LYS A 38 -47.70 -23.23 -12.01
CA LYS A 38 -48.31 -23.33 -13.33
C LYS A 38 -49.79 -23.74 -13.17
N GLY A 39 -50.72 -22.84 -13.49
CA GLY A 39 -52.12 -23.19 -13.77
C GLY A 39 -53.18 -22.76 -12.76
N SER A 40 -52.83 -22.06 -11.67
CA SER A 40 -53.84 -21.49 -10.75
C SER A 40 -53.71 -19.96 -10.70
N GLY A 41 -54.81 -19.24 -10.87
CA GLY A 41 -54.86 -17.76 -10.74
C GLY A 41 -54.64 -17.24 -9.31
N GLN A 42 -53.97 -18.01 -8.45
CA GLN A 42 -53.64 -17.65 -7.08
C GLN A 42 -52.25 -16.99 -7.01
N ARG A 43 -52.07 -16.08 -6.04
CA ARG A 43 -50.77 -15.44 -5.77
C ARG A 43 -49.73 -16.52 -5.44
N GLY A 44 -48.66 -16.61 -6.22
CA GLY A 44 -47.59 -17.60 -6.06
C GLY A 44 -46.90 -17.55 -4.68
N ALA A 45 -46.53 -18.74 -4.17
CA ALA A 45 -45.90 -18.90 -2.87
C ALA A 45 -44.50 -18.24 -2.80
N ILE A 46 -44.09 -17.83 -1.60
CA ILE A 46 -42.80 -17.19 -1.36
C ILE A 46 -41.75 -18.25 -0.99
N TYR A 47 -40.64 -18.24 -1.73
CA TYR A 47 -39.53 -19.16 -1.55
C TYR A 47 -38.23 -18.43 -1.21
N LEU A 48 -37.41 -19.09 -0.40
CA LEU A 48 -35.99 -18.82 -0.25
C LEU A 48 -35.21 -19.76 -1.18
N MET A 49 -34.46 -19.18 -2.11
CA MET A 49 -33.56 -19.92 -2.98
C MET A 49 -32.11 -19.69 -2.56
N ILE A 50 -31.33 -20.76 -2.47
CA ILE A 50 -29.91 -20.74 -2.11
C ILE A 50 -29.11 -21.29 -3.29
N CYS A 51 -28.40 -20.42 -4.00
CA CYS A 51 -27.51 -20.83 -5.09
C CYS A 51 -26.07 -20.92 -4.58
N THR A 52 -25.41 -22.05 -4.85
CA THR A 52 -23.98 -22.26 -4.52
C THR A 52 -23.18 -22.58 -5.79
N LEU A 53 -21.84 -22.63 -5.69
CA LEU A 53 -21.01 -23.03 -6.83
C LEU A 53 -21.28 -24.47 -7.28
N LYS A 54 -21.62 -25.36 -6.32
CA LYS A 54 -21.95 -26.77 -6.56
C LYS A 54 -23.38 -26.94 -7.08
N ASP A 55 -24.29 -26.09 -6.62
CA ASP A 55 -25.69 -26.09 -7.03
C ASP A 55 -26.09 -24.71 -7.57
N LYS A 56 -25.89 -24.53 -8.88
CA LYS A 56 -26.25 -23.30 -9.59
C LYS A 56 -27.76 -23.18 -9.82
N ALA A 57 -28.50 -24.30 -9.84
CA ALA A 57 -29.96 -24.31 -10.02
C ALA A 57 -30.68 -23.83 -8.75
N GLY A 58 -30.04 -24.05 -7.59
CA GLY A 58 -30.38 -23.51 -6.29
C GLY A 58 -31.47 -24.29 -5.56
N SER A 59 -31.16 -24.75 -4.35
CA SER A 59 -32.13 -25.32 -3.41
C SER A 59 -33.20 -24.31 -3.03
N ARG A 60 -34.46 -24.71 -3.05
CA ARG A 60 -35.62 -23.86 -2.74
C ARG A 60 -36.33 -24.34 -1.48
N TYR A 61 -36.67 -23.39 -0.62
CA TYR A 61 -37.37 -23.63 0.63
C TYR A 61 -38.59 -22.72 0.70
N LYS A 62 -39.79 -23.29 0.86
CA LYS A 62 -41.01 -22.50 1.07
C LYS A 62 -40.89 -21.75 2.40
N LEU A 63 -41.23 -20.47 2.44
CA LEU A 63 -41.12 -19.67 3.67
C LEU A 63 -42.46 -19.49 4.39
N GLN A 64 -43.55 -19.36 3.64
CA GLN A 64 -44.88 -19.13 4.18
C GLN A 64 -45.27 -20.25 5.16
N GLU A 65 -45.58 -19.86 6.41
CA GLU A 65 -45.95 -20.77 7.51
C GLU A 65 -44.93 -21.87 7.86
N ASN A 66 -43.73 -21.82 7.27
CA ASN A 66 -42.75 -22.90 7.36
C ASN A 66 -41.50 -22.55 8.20
N ILE A 67 -41.44 -21.35 8.78
CA ILE A 67 -40.37 -20.96 9.70
C ILE A 67 -40.79 -21.36 11.11
N GLU A 68 -40.00 -22.20 11.77
CA GLU A 68 -40.19 -22.57 13.17
C GLU A 68 -39.65 -21.48 14.08
N ASN A 69 -38.44 -20.99 13.80
CA ASN A 69 -37.81 -19.91 14.55
C ASN A 69 -36.79 -19.16 13.68
N LEU A 70 -36.55 -17.90 14.02
CA LEU A 70 -35.58 -17.04 13.34
C LEU A 70 -34.62 -16.43 14.38
N PHE A 71 -33.38 -16.92 14.39
CA PHE A 71 -32.35 -16.53 15.34
C PHE A 71 -31.58 -15.32 14.79
N SER A 72 -31.87 -14.13 15.32
CA SER A 72 -31.30 -12.86 14.87
C SER A 72 -30.36 -12.18 15.88
N LYS A 73 -30.05 -12.82 17.01
CA LYS A 73 -29.22 -12.25 18.10
C LYS A 73 -27.87 -11.71 17.61
N PHE A 74 -27.26 -12.34 16.60
CA PHE A 74 -25.93 -12.01 16.08
C PHE A 74 -25.95 -11.30 14.71
N VAL A 75 -27.08 -10.68 14.33
CA VAL A 75 -27.19 -9.99 13.02
C VAL A 75 -26.17 -8.85 12.90
N ASN A 76 -25.84 -8.16 14.00
CA ASN A 76 -24.81 -7.11 14.01
C ASN A 76 -23.39 -7.66 13.78
N GLU A 77 -23.18 -8.96 13.93
CA GLU A 77 -21.94 -9.66 13.56
C GLU A 77 -22.01 -10.30 12.17
N GLY A 78 -23.08 -10.05 11.41
CA GLY A 78 -23.28 -10.66 10.10
C GLY A 78 -23.68 -12.14 10.15
N LYS A 79 -24.28 -12.60 11.25
CA LYS A 79 -24.74 -13.99 11.47
C LYS A 79 -26.24 -14.06 11.78
N ALA A 80 -26.92 -15.07 11.26
CA ALA A 80 -28.31 -15.37 11.59
C ALA A 80 -28.64 -16.82 11.25
N THR A 81 -29.64 -17.42 11.90
CA THR A 81 -30.10 -18.78 11.56
C THR A 81 -31.59 -18.78 11.30
N ILE A 82 -32.00 -19.35 10.17
CA ILE A 82 -33.41 -19.56 9.81
C ILE A 82 -33.73 -21.03 10.02
N ARG A 83 -34.58 -21.34 11.00
CA ARG A 83 -35.03 -22.70 11.29
C ARG A 83 -36.33 -22.99 10.56
N LEU A 84 -36.32 -23.97 9.66
CA LEU A 84 -37.50 -24.40 8.93
C LEU A 84 -38.16 -25.62 9.58
N ARG A 85 -39.48 -25.72 9.45
CA ARG A 85 -40.27 -26.90 9.86
C ARG A 85 -40.08 -28.04 8.87
N GLU A 86 -40.33 -27.77 7.59
CA GLU A 86 -40.24 -28.76 6.50
C GLU A 86 -39.44 -28.23 5.28
N PRO A 87 -38.35 -28.90 4.87
CA PRO A 87 -37.66 -29.94 5.60
C PRO A 87 -37.08 -29.40 6.94
N ALA A 88 -36.88 -30.28 7.92
CA ALA A 88 -36.35 -29.94 9.23
C ALA A 88 -34.87 -29.53 9.16
N VAL A 89 -34.61 -28.34 8.63
CA VAL A 89 -33.27 -27.79 8.41
C VAL A 89 -33.06 -26.45 9.11
N ASP A 90 -31.83 -26.21 9.57
CA ASP A 90 -31.36 -24.93 10.07
C ASP A 90 -30.43 -24.31 9.01
N ILE A 91 -30.83 -23.17 8.45
CA ILE A 91 -30.04 -22.42 7.46
C ILE A 91 -29.23 -21.37 8.22
N CYS A 92 -27.96 -21.68 8.46
CA CYS A 92 -27.02 -20.81 9.17
C CYS A 92 -26.32 -19.87 8.19
N LEU A 93 -26.47 -18.57 8.42
CA LEU A 93 -25.87 -17.48 7.64
C LEU A 93 -24.67 -16.91 8.39
N SER A 94 -23.58 -16.64 7.71
CA SER A 94 -22.38 -16.03 8.27
C SER A 94 -21.64 -15.16 7.24
N LYS A 95 -20.82 -14.21 7.72
CA LYS A 95 -20.04 -13.28 6.88
C LYS A 95 -20.90 -12.48 5.88
N ALA A 96 -22.13 -12.18 6.28
CA ALA A 96 -23.01 -11.30 5.52
C ALA A 96 -22.72 -9.83 5.83
N ASP A 97 -22.97 -8.95 4.87
CA ASP A 97 -23.03 -7.50 5.14
C ASP A 97 -24.17 -7.21 6.14
N VAL A 98 -23.88 -6.45 7.20
CA VAL A 98 -24.80 -6.25 8.34
C VAL A 98 -26.09 -5.54 7.91
N CYS A 99 -25.99 -4.51 7.08
CA CYS A 99 -27.14 -3.76 6.60
C CYS A 99 -28.04 -4.61 5.70
N ASN A 100 -27.44 -5.32 4.74
CA ASN A 100 -28.16 -6.22 3.85
C ASN A 100 -28.78 -7.40 4.60
N LEU A 101 -28.08 -7.97 5.59
CA LEU A 101 -28.58 -9.06 6.42
C LEU A 101 -29.80 -8.63 7.24
N ARG A 102 -29.76 -7.45 7.87
CA ARG A 102 -30.90 -6.94 8.66
C ARG A 102 -32.16 -6.80 7.80
N ASN A 103 -32.01 -6.20 6.62
CA ASN A 103 -33.11 -6.05 5.66
C ASN A 103 -33.58 -7.43 5.16
N PHE A 104 -32.66 -8.37 4.95
CA PHE A 104 -32.96 -9.72 4.45
C PHE A 104 -33.76 -10.53 5.45
N ILE A 105 -33.34 -10.51 6.71
CA ILE A 105 -34.03 -11.18 7.81
C ILE A 105 -35.43 -10.59 8.03
N SER A 106 -35.59 -9.27 7.93
CA SER A 106 -36.90 -8.62 7.97
C SER A 106 -37.81 -9.13 6.84
N ALA A 107 -37.29 -9.21 5.61
CA ALA A 107 -38.03 -9.74 4.47
C ALA A 107 -38.42 -11.23 4.63
N VAL A 108 -37.54 -12.06 5.19
CA VAL A 108 -37.84 -13.47 5.52
C VAL A 108 -38.95 -13.57 6.58
N GLY A 109 -38.89 -12.75 7.63
CA GLY A 109 -39.92 -12.72 8.67
C GLY A 109 -41.29 -12.23 8.19
N LEU A 110 -41.32 -11.34 7.20
CA LEU A 110 -42.56 -10.94 6.51
C LEU A 110 -43.08 -12.07 5.62
N ALA A 111 -42.19 -12.72 4.86
CA ALA A 111 -42.54 -13.84 3.98
C ALA A 111 -43.19 -15.01 4.74
N HIS A 112 -42.77 -15.26 5.98
CA HIS A 112 -43.38 -16.28 6.83
C HIS A 112 -44.84 -15.99 7.21
N ARG A 113 -45.15 -14.73 7.53
CA ARG A 113 -46.46 -14.32 8.08
C ARG A 113 -47.57 -14.20 7.03
N GLY A 114 -47.26 -14.35 5.74
CA GLY A 114 -48.24 -14.24 4.65
C GLY A 114 -48.90 -12.86 4.48
N LYS A 115 -48.57 -11.88 5.34
CA LYS A 115 -49.09 -10.51 5.25
C LYS A 115 -48.40 -9.77 4.11
N ASP A 116 -49.20 -9.00 3.36
CA ASP A 116 -48.75 -8.16 2.27
C ASP A 116 -47.54 -7.32 2.71
N ALA A 117 -46.38 -7.65 2.16
CA ALA A 117 -45.23 -6.76 2.16
C ALA A 117 -45.48 -5.66 1.11
N SER A 118 -46.31 -4.67 1.41
CA SER A 118 -46.16 -3.36 0.76
C SER A 118 -45.27 -2.51 1.68
N PRO A 119 -44.06 -2.10 1.25
CA PRO A 119 -43.72 -1.70 -0.11
C PRO A 119 -42.49 -2.43 -0.69
N VAL A 120 -42.32 -3.75 -0.50
CA VAL A 120 -41.21 -4.46 -1.12
C VAL A 120 -41.74 -5.38 -2.23
N PRO A 121 -41.83 -4.90 -3.49
CA PRO A 121 -42.18 -5.76 -4.61
C PRO A 121 -41.17 -6.92 -4.69
N LEU A 122 -41.59 -8.11 -4.28
CA LEU A 122 -40.76 -9.31 -4.37
C LEU A 122 -40.69 -9.75 -5.82
N SER A 123 -39.53 -9.53 -6.43
CA SER A 123 -39.21 -10.00 -7.78
C SER A 123 -39.29 -11.54 -7.90
N ARG A 124 -39.50 -12.03 -9.12
CA ARG A 124 -39.37 -13.46 -9.46
C ARG A 124 -37.97 -13.96 -9.07
N LEU A 125 -37.87 -15.22 -8.65
CA LEU A 125 -36.57 -15.84 -8.38
C LEU A 125 -35.70 -15.87 -9.65
N VAL A 126 -34.49 -15.32 -9.57
CA VAL A 126 -33.50 -15.30 -10.66
C VAL A 126 -32.28 -16.09 -10.22
N LEU A 127 -31.76 -16.93 -11.11
CA LEU A 127 -30.53 -17.69 -10.86
C LEU A 127 -29.34 -16.76 -10.56
N ALA A 128 -28.45 -17.21 -9.69
CA ALA A 128 -27.25 -16.46 -9.35
C ALA A 128 -26.19 -16.55 -10.45
N LYS A 129 -25.55 -15.40 -10.75
CA LYS A 129 -24.41 -15.38 -11.68
C LYS A 129 -23.22 -16.06 -11.00
N THR A 130 -22.35 -16.70 -11.77
CA THR A 130 -21.18 -17.40 -11.18
C THR A 130 -20.26 -16.46 -10.37
N SER A 131 -20.15 -15.19 -10.78
CA SER A 131 -19.41 -14.13 -10.07
C SER A 131 -19.99 -13.75 -8.70
N GLU A 132 -21.28 -14.04 -8.45
CA GLU A 132 -21.96 -13.70 -7.19
C GLU A 132 -21.77 -14.77 -6.12
N ILE A 133 -21.24 -15.94 -6.49
CA ILE A 133 -21.11 -17.10 -5.61
C ILE A 133 -19.64 -17.45 -5.37
N GLU A 134 -18.75 -17.05 -6.28
CA GLU A 134 -17.31 -17.19 -6.11
C GLU A 134 -16.76 -16.26 -5.01
N LYS A 135 -15.68 -16.68 -4.35
CA LYS A 135 -14.94 -15.77 -3.46
C LYS A 135 -14.34 -14.64 -4.31
N PRO A 136 -14.39 -13.39 -3.83
CA PRO A 136 -13.82 -12.26 -4.56
C PRO A 136 -12.32 -12.52 -4.76
N ARG A 137 -11.84 -12.33 -5.98
CA ARG A 137 -10.42 -12.50 -6.28
C ARG A 137 -9.65 -11.39 -5.59
N THR A 138 -8.74 -11.76 -4.69
CA THR A 138 -7.87 -10.84 -3.94
C THR A 138 -6.46 -10.80 -4.53
N LYS A 139 -6.04 -11.86 -5.24
CA LYS A 139 -4.75 -11.93 -5.92
C LYS A 139 -4.95 -12.21 -7.41
N LEU A 140 -4.24 -11.48 -8.25
CA LEU A 140 -4.15 -11.73 -9.69
C LEU A 140 -2.70 -11.60 -10.14
N ILE A 141 -2.22 -12.57 -10.90
CA ILE A 141 -0.88 -12.61 -11.48
C ILE A 141 -1.03 -12.72 -13.00
N ILE A 142 -0.33 -11.85 -13.72
CA ILE A 142 -0.26 -11.81 -15.18
C ILE A 142 1.23 -11.72 -15.52
N THR A 143 1.81 -12.80 -16.03
CA THR A 143 3.25 -12.87 -16.36
C THR A 143 3.52 -12.88 -17.86
N CYS A 144 2.48 -12.72 -18.70
CA CYS A 144 2.66 -12.61 -20.13
C CYS A 144 1.58 -11.75 -20.76
N LYS A 145 1.91 -11.14 -21.90
CA LYS A 145 1.00 -10.25 -22.64
C LYS A 145 -0.30 -10.94 -23.08
N LYS A 146 -0.30 -12.26 -23.29
CA LYS A 146 -1.49 -13.01 -23.75
C LYS A 146 -2.59 -13.07 -22.68
N ASP A 147 -2.20 -13.11 -21.41
CA ASP A 147 -3.12 -13.21 -20.26
C ASP A 147 -3.62 -11.84 -19.79
N TYR A 148 -3.13 -10.76 -20.41
CA TYR A 148 -3.51 -9.40 -20.03
C TYR A 148 -4.97 -9.10 -20.41
N PRO A 149 -5.82 -8.63 -19.48
CA PRO A 149 -7.23 -8.41 -19.76
C PRO A 149 -7.44 -7.15 -20.61
N LEU A 150 -7.59 -7.34 -21.93
CA LEU A 150 -7.82 -6.24 -22.88
C LEU A 150 -9.22 -5.63 -22.77
N THR A 151 -10.25 -6.46 -22.59
CA THR A 151 -11.66 -6.03 -22.63
C THR A 151 -12.35 -6.03 -21.27
N LYS A 152 -11.78 -6.72 -20.27
CA LYS A 152 -12.35 -6.85 -18.93
C LYS A 152 -11.66 -5.93 -17.93
N ASN A 153 -12.42 -5.38 -17.00
CA ASN A 153 -11.86 -4.66 -15.87
C ASN A 153 -11.21 -5.63 -14.87
N PHE A 154 -10.22 -5.12 -14.13
CA PHE A 154 -9.66 -5.82 -12.98
C PHE A 154 -10.72 -5.96 -11.87
N PRO A 155 -10.76 -7.09 -11.13
CA PRO A 155 -11.66 -7.22 -9.99
C PRO A 155 -11.37 -6.16 -8.93
N TYR A 156 -12.38 -5.35 -8.56
CA TYR A 156 -12.24 -4.28 -7.56
C TYR A 156 -11.86 -4.77 -6.15
N SER A 157 -11.99 -6.07 -5.89
CA SER A 157 -11.60 -6.73 -4.64
C SER A 157 -10.12 -7.08 -4.55
N LEU A 158 -9.32 -6.81 -5.59
CA LEU A 158 -7.91 -7.14 -5.58
C LEU A 158 -7.17 -6.37 -4.49
N GLU A 159 -6.38 -7.12 -3.74
CA GLU A 159 -5.41 -6.64 -2.76
C GLU A 159 -3.99 -6.78 -3.32
N HIS A 160 -3.73 -7.83 -4.11
CA HIS A 160 -2.43 -8.09 -4.73
C HIS A 160 -2.58 -8.23 -6.25
N LEU A 161 -1.87 -7.38 -7.00
CA LEU A 161 -1.85 -7.40 -8.46
C LEU A 161 -0.41 -7.44 -8.94
N GLN A 162 -0.06 -8.50 -9.66
CA GLN A 162 1.21 -8.65 -10.34
C GLN A 162 0.96 -8.67 -11.84
N VAL A 163 1.64 -7.78 -12.56
CA VAL A 163 1.62 -7.69 -14.01
C VAL A 163 3.05 -7.51 -14.49
N SER A 164 3.72 -8.62 -14.80
CA SER A 164 5.11 -8.64 -15.25
C SER A 164 5.25 -9.21 -16.66
N PHE A 165 6.35 -8.87 -17.35
CA PHE A 165 6.66 -9.33 -18.71
C PHE A 165 5.56 -9.07 -19.75
N CYS A 166 4.75 -8.04 -19.53
CA CYS A 166 3.63 -7.67 -20.41
C CYS A 166 4.02 -6.61 -21.46
N LYS A 167 5.29 -6.14 -21.43
CA LYS A 167 5.81 -5.06 -22.29
C LYS A 167 5.00 -3.77 -22.16
N LEU A 168 4.47 -3.49 -20.97
CA LEU A 168 3.67 -2.29 -20.73
C LEU A 168 4.56 -1.05 -20.84
N ALA A 169 4.22 -0.12 -21.74
CA ALA A 169 4.91 1.17 -21.85
C ALA A 169 4.43 2.20 -20.81
N ARG A 170 3.23 1.99 -20.26
CA ARG A 170 2.56 2.86 -19.29
C ARG A 170 1.77 2.00 -18.31
N VAL A 171 1.56 2.52 -17.10
CA VAL A 171 0.66 1.91 -16.13
C VAL A 171 -0.78 2.03 -16.65
N ASP A 172 -1.52 0.92 -16.63
CA ASP A 172 -2.94 0.90 -17.00
C ASP A 172 -3.78 1.58 -15.92
N MET A 173 -4.54 2.61 -16.32
CA MET A 173 -5.34 3.42 -15.41
C MET A 173 -6.40 2.60 -14.66
N ARG A 174 -6.84 1.46 -15.21
CA ARG A 174 -7.81 0.57 -14.55
C ARG A 174 -7.23 -0.06 -13.27
N MET A 175 -5.92 -0.23 -13.19
CA MET A 175 -5.23 -0.72 -11.98
C MET A 175 -5.30 0.31 -10.85
N LEU A 176 -5.38 1.60 -11.20
CA LEU A 176 -5.36 2.73 -10.25
C LEU A 176 -6.73 2.97 -9.60
N CYS A 177 -7.78 2.31 -10.09
CA CYS A 177 -9.11 2.31 -9.50
C CYS A 177 -9.26 1.29 -8.34
N LEU A 178 -8.25 0.45 -8.10
CA LEU A 178 -8.31 -0.64 -7.12
C LEU A 178 -8.03 -0.14 -5.70
N LYS A 179 -9.04 0.40 -5.03
CA LYS A 179 -8.89 1.05 -3.71
C LYS A 179 -8.46 0.11 -2.56
N LYS A 180 -8.60 -1.21 -2.73
CA LYS A 180 -8.14 -2.21 -1.76
C LYS A 180 -6.73 -2.73 -2.04
N LEU A 181 -6.07 -2.25 -3.09
CA LEU A 181 -4.78 -2.76 -3.52
C LEU A 181 -3.70 -2.42 -2.50
N GLN A 182 -3.06 -3.45 -1.96
CA GLN A 182 -1.96 -3.40 -0.99
C GLN A 182 -0.61 -3.67 -1.66
N LYS A 183 -0.58 -4.53 -2.68
CA LYS A 183 0.64 -4.87 -3.42
C LYS A 183 0.43 -4.70 -4.91
N LEU A 184 1.27 -3.88 -5.53
CA LEU A 184 1.32 -3.69 -6.97
C LEU A 184 2.72 -4.02 -7.48
N ASP A 185 2.81 -5.09 -8.26
CA ASP A 185 4.03 -5.49 -8.95
C ASP A 185 3.87 -5.27 -10.45
N LEU A 186 4.72 -4.41 -10.99
CA LEU A 186 4.81 -4.01 -12.39
C LEU A 186 6.21 -4.29 -12.95
N SER A 187 6.95 -5.21 -12.33
CA SER A 187 8.32 -5.55 -12.72
C SER A 187 8.43 -6.07 -14.15
N ASN A 188 9.60 -5.95 -14.76
CA ASN A 188 9.90 -6.48 -16.09
C ASN A 188 8.92 -5.95 -17.17
N ASN A 189 8.69 -4.64 -17.19
CA ASN A 189 7.91 -3.95 -18.20
C ASN A 189 8.75 -2.83 -18.83
N HIS A 190 8.13 -1.99 -19.67
CA HIS A 190 8.80 -0.89 -20.38
C HIS A 190 8.32 0.47 -19.87
N ILE A 191 7.96 0.58 -18.59
CA ILE A 191 7.35 1.80 -18.03
C ILE A 191 8.45 2.86 -17.89
N LYS A 192 8.23 4.00 -18.55
CA LYS A 192 9.16 5.15 -18.50
C LYS A 192 8.82 6.19 -17.44
N LYS A 193 7.52 6.33 -17.13
CA LYS A 193 7.01 7.31 -16.17
C LYS A 193 5.82 6.72 -15.41
N LEU A 194 5.76 7.02 -14.12
CA LEU A 194 4.61 6.70 -13.28
C LEU A 194 3.57 7.83 -13.38
N PRO A 195 2.28 7.51 -13.51
CA PRO A 195 1.24 8.52 -13.43
C PRO A 195 1.04 8.96 -11.98
N LYS A 196 0.80 10.27 -11.75
CA LYS A 196 0.54 10.82 -10.41
C LYS A 196 -0.61 10.11 -9.65
N THR A 197 -1.57 9.56 -10.40
CA THR A 197 -2.74 8.83 -9.89
C THR A 197 -2.40 7.52 -9.19
N ILE A 198 -1.18 6.98 -9.34
CA ILE A 198 -0.73 5.87 -8.47
C ILE A 198 -0.69 6.30 -7.00
N GLY A 199 -0.52 7.60 -6.74
CA GLY A 199 -0.61 8.21 -5.43
C GLY A 199 -1.99 8.19 -4.78
N ASP A 200 -3.05 7.79 -5.51
CA ASP A 200 -4.43 7.71 -5.02
C ASP A 200 -4.78 6.32 -4.45
N LEU A 201 -3.83 5.38 -4.47
CA LEU A 201 -3.97 4.03 -3.91
C LEU A 201 -3.68 4.05 -2.41
N VAL A 202 -4.71 4.44 -1.64
CA VAL A 202 -4.62 4.66 -0.18
C VAL A 202 -4.16 3.46 0.65
N CYS A 203 -4.36 2.24 0.16
CA CYS A 203 -3.97 1.01 0.84
C CYS A 203 -2.64 0.45 0.35
N LEU A 204 -1.96 1.08 -0.61
CA LEU A 204 -0.78 0.51 -1.24
C LEU A 204 0.42 0.54 -0.28
N GLN A 205 0.93 -0.65 0.03
CA GLN A 205 2.04 -0.90 0.94
C GLN A 205 3.30 -1.35 0.20
N GLU A 206 3.15 -2.10 -0.88
CA GLU A 206 4.27 -2.60 -1.67
C GLU A 206 4.14 -2.19 -3.13
N LEU A 207 5.15 -1.49 -3.64
CA LEU A 207 5.25 -1.12 -5.04
C LEU A 207 6.56 -1.65 -5.64
N ILE A 208 6.43 -2.58 -6.59
CA ILE A 208 7.57 -3.23 -7.25
C ILE A 208 7.58 -2.80 -8.71
N LEU A 209 8.66 -2.12 -9.10
CA LEU A 209 8.90 -1.55 -10.43
C LEU A 209 10.25 -1.98 -11.01
N GLN A 210 10.82 -3.06 -10.47
CA GLN A 210 12.09 -3.62 -10.89
C GLN A 210 12.13 -3.84 -12.41
N ASN A 211 13.27 -3.58 -13.04
CA ASN A 211 13.50 -3.84 -14.47
C ASN A 211 12.46 -3.15 -15.35
N ASN A 212 12.49 -1.82 -15.31
CA ASN A 212 11.69 -0.92 -16.14
C ASN A 212 12.62 0.18 -16.72
N PHE A 213 12.06 1.25 -17.28
CA PHE A 213 12.82 2.35 -17.87
C PHE A 213 12.54 3.69 -17.17
N LEU A 214 12.27 3.67 -15.87
CA LEU A 214 11.98 4.90 -15.11
C LEU A 214 13.21 5.81 -15.07
N GLU A 215 13.05 7.03 -15.58
CA GLU A 215 14.11 8.04 -15.59
C GLU A 215 14.06 8.96 -14.36
N ALA A 216 12.88 9.10 -13.76
CA ALA A 216 12.65 9.91 -12.57
C ALA A 216 11.55 9.31 -11.68
N PHE A 217 11.65 9.58 -10.38
CA PHE A 217 10.56 9.40 -9.42
C PHE A 217 9.94 10.78 -9.16
N GLU A 218 8.69 10.97 -9.57
CA GLU A 218 8.00 12.27 -9.58
C GLU A 218 7.75 12.79 -8.14
N VAL A 219 7.87 14.11 -7.94
CA VAL A 219 7.71 14.77 -6.63
C VAL A 219 6.29 14.61 -6.08
N GLU A 220 5.28 14.58 -6.96
CA GLU A 220 3.88 14.43 -6.57
C GLU A 220 3.63 13.11 -5.83
N LEU A 221 4.34 12.04 -6.19
CA LEU A 221 4.19 10.73 -5.54
C LEU A 221 4.61 10.78 -4.08
N CYS A 222 5.69 11.51 -3.79
CA CYS A 222 6.20 11.71 -2.44
C CYS A 222 5.25 12.53 -1.55
N ASN A 223 4.39 13.35 -2.15
CA ASN A 223 3.42 14.18 -1.45
C ASN A 223 2.00 13.58 -1.43
N SER A 224 1.81 12.42 -2.06
CA SER A 224 0.54 11.72 -2.16
C SER A 224 0.22 10.87 -0.92
N THR A 225 -0.85 10.06 -0.99
CA THR A 225 -1.25 9.16 0.10
C THR A 225 -0.19 8.10 0.42
N LEU A 226 0.68 7.79 -0.55
CA LEU A 226 1.79 6.83 -0.39
C LEU A 226 2.73 7.17 0.77
N ARG A 227 2.86 8.44 1.12
CA ARG A 227 3.71 8.87 2.25
C ARG A 227 3.30 8.26 3.59
N ASN A 228 2.04 7.84 3.70
CA ASN A 228 1.42 7.28 4.90
C ASN A 228 1.15 5.76 4.79
N SER A 229 1.39 5.14 3.63
CA SER A 229 1.00 3.73 3.40
C SER A 229 2.13 2.86 2.87
N LEU A 230 3.09 3.43 2.14
CA LEU A 230 4.10 2.66 1.41
C LEU A 230 5.22 2.19 2.33
N ASN A 231 5.34 0.87 2.47
CA ASN A 231 6.30 0.19 3.35
C ASN A 231 7.48 -0.39 2.57
N ALA A 232 7.25 -0.89 1.35
CA ALA A 232 8.30 -1.45 0.50
C ALA A 232 8.24 -0.87 -0.90
N LEU A 233 9.40 -0.42 -1.38
CA LEU A 233 9.56 0.15 -2.72
C LEU A 233 10.78 -0.46 -3.39
N ASP A 234 10.54 -1.09 -4.55
CA ASP A 234 11.59 -1.63 -5.40
C ASP A 234 11.59 -0.87 -6.73
N LEU A 235 12.66 -0.10 -6.95
CA LEU A 235 12.95 0.67 -8.16
C LEU A 235 14.22 0.16 -8.84
N SER A 236 14.70 -1.04 -8.50
CA SER A 236 15.94 -1.59 -9.03
C SER A 236 15.89 -1.79 -10.55
N GLU A 237 17.04 -1.76 -11.21
CA GLU A 237 17.17 -1.94 -12.67
C GLU A 237 16.29 -0.95 -13.46
N ASN A 238 16.46 0.33 -13.16
CA ASN A 238 15.83 1.44 -13.88
C ASN A 238 16.91 2.43 -14.37
N LYS A 239 16.52 3.64 -14.77
CA LYS A 239 17.43 4.69 -15.29
C LYS A 239 17.40 5.94 -14.41
N LEU A 240 17.16 5.78 -13.12
CA LEU A 240 17.03 6.90 -12.19
C LEU A 240 18.40 7.56 -11.97
N LYS A 241 18.47 8.86 -12.24
CA LYS A 241 19.70 9.67 -12.01
C LYS A 241 19.72 10.36 -10.66
N ALA A 242 18.54 10.65 -10.12
CA ALA A 242 18.35 11.23 -8.80
C ALA A 242 16.97 10.85 -8.24
N LEU A 243 16.85 10.86 -6.92
CA LEU A 243 15.57 10.89 -6.22
C LEU A 243 15.27 12.33 -5.80
N PRO A 244 13.99 12.77 -5.85
CA PRO A 244 13.62 14.11 -5.41
C PRO A 244 13.88 14.26 -3.90
N VAL A 245 14.09 15.50 -3.42
CA VAL A 245 14.29 15.73 -1.98
C VAL A 245 13.06 15.32 -1.15
N GLN A 246 11.87 15.45 -1.74
CA GLN A 246 10.61 15.05 -1.14
C GLN A 246 10.50 13.53 -0.97
N PHE A 247 11.36 12.72 -1.59
CA PHE A 247 11.38 11.27 -1.41
C PHE A 247 11.46 10.89 0.07
N CYS A 248 12.16 11.69 0.88
CA CYS A 248 12.27 11.54 2.32
C CYS A 248 10.95 11.77 3.09
N ASN A 249 9.86 12.14 2.41
CA ASN A 249 8.52 12.25 3.00
C ASN A 249 7.81 10.89 3.11
N LEU A 250 8.31 9.84 2.43
CA LEU A 250 7.80 8.47 2.54
C LEU A 250 8.21 7.83 3.87
N ARG A 251 7.75 8.38 4.99
CA ARG A 251 8.23 8.06 6.35
C ARG A 251 7.91 6.66 6.82
N GLU A 252 6.92 6.02 6.19
CA GLU A 252 6.50 4.64 6.48
C GLU A 252 7.38 3.59 5.79
N LEU A 253 8.32 4.02 4.93
CA LEU A 253 9.16 3.09 4.18
C LEU A 253 10.10 2.30 5.10
N VAL A 254 10.00 0.98 5.02
CA VAL A 254 10.81 -0.01 5.76
C VAL A 254 11.87 -0.64 4.86
N SER A 255 11.55 -0.86 3.59
CA SER A 255 12.45 -1.49 2.61
C SER A 255 12.53 -0.66 1.33
N LEU A 256 13.76 -0.32 0.94
CA LEU A 256 14.06 0.42 -0.28
C LEU A 256 15.13 -0.31 -1.09
N LYS A 257 14.79 -0.66 -2.33
CA LYS A 257 15.74 -1.16 -3.33
C LYS A 257 15.79 -0.20 -4.51
N ILE A 258 16.99 0.28 -4.81
CA ILE A 258 17.29 1.23 -5.89
C ILE A 258 18.55 0.77 -6.65
N ASP A 259 18.77 -0.55 -6.69
CA ASP A 259 19.95 -1.17 -7.29
C ASP A 259 20.02 -0.92 -8.80
N SER A 260 21.21 -0.96 -9.37
CA SER A 260 21.43 -0.91 -10.82
C SER A 260 20.68 0.25 -11.49
N ASN A 261 20.88 1.45 -10.95
CA ASN A 261 20.37 2.70 -11.49
C ASN A 261 21.57 3.62 -11.82
N GLU A 262 21.32 4.90 -12.14
CA GLU A 262 22.35 5.88 -12.44
C GLU A 262 22.46 6.96 -11.35
N LEU A 263 22.11 6.64 -10.11
CA LEU A 263 22.03 7.63 -9.03
C LEU A 263 23.41 8.22 -8.73
N ILE A 264 23.52 9.54 -8.87
CA ILE A 264 24.75 10.29 -8.54
C ILE A 264 24.76 10.80 -7.09
N ARG A 265 23.61 10.76 -6.41
CA ARG A 265 23.47 11.15 -5.00
C ARG A 265 22.19 10.57 -4.41
N LEU A 266 22.23 10.31 -3.11
CA LEU A 266 21.03 10.12 -2.30
C LEU A 266 20.48 11.48 -1.83
N PRO A 267 19.17 11.61 -1.56
CA PRO A 267 18.60 12.82 -0.97
C PRO A 267 19.31 13.21 0.33
N PHE A 268 19.65 14.49 0.49
CA PHE A 268 20.42 14.96 1.65
C PHE A 268 19.71 14.78 3.00
N ASN A 269 18.39 14.60 2.97
CA ASN A 269 17.52 14.36 4.12
C ASN A 269 17.09 12.89 4.26
N ILE A 270 17.83 11.92 3.69
CA ILE A 270 17.49 10.49 3.74
C ILE A 270 17.25 9.99 5.18
N GLY A 271 17.93 10.57 6.16
CA GLY A 271 17.72 10.33 7.58
C GLY A 271 16.31 10.58 8.14
N LYS A 272 15.42 11.24 7.39
CA LYS A 272 13.99 11.36 7.76
C LYS A 272 13.22 10.04 7.61
N LEU A 273 13.76 9.06 6.90
CA LEU A 273 13.18 7.72 6.75
C LEU A 273 13.48 6.87 8.00
N SER A 274 12.93 7.27 9.16
CA SER A 274 13.26 6.68 10.47
C SER A 274 12.82 5.23 10.64
N LYS A 275 11.84 4.77 9.83
CA LYS A 275 11.37 3.38 9.79
C LYS A 275 12.14 2.50 8.82
N LEU A 276 13.06 3.06 8.02
CA LEU A 276 13.83 2.29 7.06
C LEU A 276 14.73 1.30 7.80
N ARG A 277 14.70 0.04 7.38
CA ARG A 277 15.51 -1.06 7.93
C ARG A 277 16.36 -1.73 6.86
N PHE A 278 15.89 -1.76 5.62
CA PHE A 278 16.60 -2.37 4.50
C PHE A 278 16.84 -1.33 3.42
N LEU A 279 18.11 -1.08 3.09
CA LEU A 279 18.50 -0.22 1.98
C LEU A 279 19.49 -0.94 1.08
N SER A 280 19.12 -1.09 -0.19
CA SER A 280 20.00 -1.60 -1.24
C SER A 280 20.11 -0.56 -2.35
N ALA A 281 21.33 -0.08 -2.60
CA ALA A 281 21.63 0.90 -3.64
C ALA A 281 22.85 0.49 -4.47
N THR A 282 22.96 -0.82 -4.74
CA THR A 282 24.10 -1.39 -5.46
C THR A 282 24.19 -0.89 -6.90
N LYS A 283 25.38 -0.92 -7.49
CA LYS A 283 25.63 -0.59 -8.91
C LYS A 283 25.01 0.75 -9.33
N ASN A 284 25.26 1.79 -8.53
CA ASN A 284 24.90 3.17 -8.84
C ASN A 284 26.18 4.01 -9.06
N LYS A 285 26.04 5.33 -9.16
CA LYS A 285 27.13 6.27 -9.40
C LYS A 285 27.37 7.19 -8.19
N LEU A 286 27.15 6.68 -6.96
CA LEU A 286 27.27 7.46 -5.73
C LEU A 286 28.75 7.72 -5.38
N PRO A 287 29.22 8.98 -5.38
CA PRO A 287 30.58 9.33 -4.97
C PRO A 287 30.70 9.50 -3.45
N TYR A 288 29.61 9.85 -2.76
CA TYR A 288 29.55 10.07 -1.32
C TYR A 288 28.13 9.90 -0.78
N LEU A 289 28.03 9.67 0.53
CA LEU A 289 26.78 9.64 1.27
C LEU A 289 26.45 11.03 1.85
N PRO A 290 25.17 11.40 2.01
CA PRO A 290 24.79 12.67 2.63
C PRO A 290 24.96 12.64 4.15
N ASN A 291 25.28 13.79 4.75
CA ASN A 291 25.42 13.95 6.21
C ASN A 291 24.33 13.25 7.06
N ARG A 292 23.05 13.39 6.69
CA ARG A 292 21.93 12.82 7.45
C ARG A 292 21.78 11.30 7.28
N PHE A 293 22.62 10.66 6.47
CA PHE A 293 22.68 9.20 6.40
C PHE A 293 23.05 8.59 7.75
N ARG A 294 23.90 9.28 8.54
CA ARG A 294 24.32 8.84 9.88
C ARG A 294 23.19 8.68 10.90
N THR A 295 22.00 9.21 10.62
CA THR A 295 20.85 9.14 11.54
C THR A 295 19.92 7.96 11.25
N LEU A 296 20.21 7.18 10.21
CA LEU A 296 19.47 5.97 9.89
C LEU A 296 19.85 4.85 10.87
N VAL A 297 18.95 3.90 11.05
CA VAL A 297 19.18 2.67 11.83
C VAL A 297 18.71 1.50 10.98
N LEU A 298 19.64 0.86 10.29
CA LEU A 298 19.39 -0.17 9.28
C LEU A 298 19.78 -1.55 9.80
N GLU A 299 18.97 -2.55 9.48
CA GLU A 299 19.31 -3.96 9.68
C GLU A 299 20.26 -4.45 8.60
N LYS A 300 20.04 -4.01 7.35
CA LYS A 300 20.90 -4.35 6.21
C LYS A 300 21.12 -3.15 5.29
N LEU A 301 22.38 -2.92 4.95
CA LEU A 301 22.84 -1.91 4.02
C LEU A 301 23.70 -2.55 2.93
N ASP A 302 23.34 -2.33 1.67
CA ASP A 302 24.14 -2.76 0.52
C ASP A 302 24.41 -1.58 -0.42
N LEU A 303 25.70 -1.24 -0.57
CA LEU A 303 26.20 -0.14 -1.40
C LEU A 303 27.21 -0.64 -2.44
N PHE A 304 27.31 -1.96 -2.66
CA PHE A 304 28.28 -2.57 -3.56
C PHE A 304 28.25 -1.96 -4.98
N GLY A 305 29.42 -1.77 -5.60
CA GLY A 305 29.51 -1.30 -6.98
C GLY A 305 29.19 0.19 -7.17
N ASN A 306 29.35 1.02 -6.13
CA ASN A 306 29.35 2.47 -6.24
C ASN A 306 30.78 3.02 -6.23
N PRO A 307 31.07 4.13 -6.95
CA PRO A 307 32.38 4.79 -6.95
C PRO A 307 32.57 5.63 -5.67
N LEU A 308 32.45 5.01 -4.50
CA LEU A 308 32.72 5.62 -3.21
C LEU A 308 34.24 5.77 -3.05
N VAL A 309 34.81 6.78 -3.70
CA VAL A 309 36.25 7.02 -3.66
C VAL A 309 36.63 7.45 -2.25
N ALA A 310 37.59 6.75 -1.63
CA ALA A 310 38.16 7.11 -0.34
C ALA A 310 38.47 8.61 -0.33
N ALA A 311 37.98 9.31 0.69
CA ALA A 311 38.24 10.73 0.83
C ALA A 311 39.74 10.95 0.97
N THR A 312 40.44 11.29 -0.12
CA THR A 312 41.67 12.08 0.03
C THR A 312 41.24 13.33 0.79
N PRO A 313 41.91 13.73 1.88
CA PRO A 313 41.54 14.92 2.64
C PRO A 313 41.63 16.14 1.73
N MET A 314 40.52 16.44 1.05
CA MET A 314 40.37 17.63 0.25
C MET A 314 40.17 18.77 1.24
N ALA A 315 40.89 19.86 1.03
CA ALA A 315 40.62 21.10 1.75
C ALA A 315 39.12 21.42 1.67
N PRO A 316 38.51 21.91 2.77
CA PRO A 316 37.10 22.25 2.76
C PRO A 316 36.83 23.31 1.69
N ASP A 317 35.72 23.15 0.95
CA ASP A 317 35.24 24.19 0.03
C ASP A 317 34.47 25.24 0.84
N ILE A 318 35.06 26.42 0.98
CA ILE A 318 34.54 27.52 1.80
C ILE A 318 33.85 28.53 0.90
N GLN A 319 32.51 28.51 0.89
CA GLN A 319 31.67 29.42 0.12
C GLN A 319 30.89 30.40 1.02
N LEU A 320 31.49 30.84 2.13
CA LEU A 320 30.84 31.75 3.06
C LEU A 320 30.68 33.16 2.45
N LYS A 321 29.47 33.72 2.54
CA LYS A 321 29.16 35.08 2.08
C LYS A 321 28.89 36.00 3.27
N VAL A 322 29.48 37.19 3.25
CA VAL A 322 29.23 38.24 4.24
C VAL A 322 29.01 39.57 3.50
N PRO A 323 27.88 40.28 3.69
CA PRO A 323 26.71 39.89 4.52
C PRO A 323 25.91 38.73 3.91
N LEU A 324 25.14 38.02 4.75
CA LEU A 324 24.22 36.99 4.28
C LEU A 324 23.10 37.63 3.45
N SER A 325 22.64 36.93 2.42
CA SER A 325 21.44 37.35 1.69
C SER A 325 20.21 37.37 2.60
N ILE A 326 19.20 38.17 2.23
CA ILE A 326 17.89 38.16 2.89
C ILE A 326 17.32 36.75 2.91
N LEU A 327 17.46 36.00 1.81
CA LEU A 327 16.97 34.63 1.70
C LEU A 327 17.60 33.69 2.74
N GLU A 328 18.93 33.73 2.87
CA GLU A 328 19.65 32.90 3.85
C GLU A 328 19.27 33.30 5.28
N THR A 329 19.14 34.61 5.52
CA THR A 329 18.74 35.16 6.81
C THR A 329 17.32 34.74 7.20
N SER A 330 16.36 34.85 6.28
CA SER A 330 14.97 34.40 6.47
C SER A 330 14.88 32.89 6.69
N SER A 331 15.66 32.09 5.96
CA SER A 331 15.68 30.62 6.11
C SER A 331 16.23 30.22 7.48
N ARG A 332 17.35 30.83 7.90
CA ARG A 332 17.95 30.60 9.21
C ARG A 332 17.01 31.04 10.33
N ALA A 333 16.33 32.17 10.19
CA ALA A 333 15.33 32.64 11.16
C ALA A 333 14.14 31.68 11.27
N ALA A 334 13.58 31.22 10.14
CA ALA A 334 12.46 30.29 10.14
C ALA A 334 12.76 29.00 10.92
N ILE A 335 13.95 28.42 10.72
CA ILE A 335 14.39 27.23 11.46
C ILE A 335 14.70 27.56 12.93
N ARG A 336 15.42 28.66 13.19
CA ARG A 336 15.83 29.07 14.54
C ARG A 336 14.63 29.31 15.46
N TYR A 337 13.60 29.98 14.96
CA TYR A 337 12.37 30.26 15.70
C TYR A 337 11.32 29.15 15.55
N ARG A 338 11.66 28.02 14.91
CA ARG A 338 10.76 26.87 14.68
C ARG A 338 9.42 27.29 14.06
N ILE A 339 9.46 28.27 13.16
CA ILE A 339 8.26 28.76 12.48
C ILE A 339 7.69 27.60 11.66
N PRO A 340 6.44 27.19 11.89
CA PRO A 340 5.79 26.19 11.05
C PRO A 340 5.78 26.72 9.61
N TYR A 341 6.36 25.99 8.68
CA TYR A 341 6.44 26.40 7.29
C TYR A 341 5.60 25.49 6.40
N GLY A 342 4.69 26.11 5.68
CA GLY A 342 3.92 25.54 4.59
C GLY A 342 3.66 26.65 3.56
N PRO A 343 3.28 26.32 2.32
CA PRO A 343 3.07 27.31 1.26
C PRO A 343 2.00 28.37 1.61
N GLN A 344 1.23 28.15 2.68
CA GLN A 344 0.21 29.05 3.22
C GLN A 344 0.70 29.95 4.37
N LEU A 345 1.87 29.68 4.96
CA LEU A 345 2.35 30.33 6.19
C LEU A 345 3.56 31.24 5.95
N ILE A 346 4.42 30.88 5.00
CA ILE A 346 5.57 31.68 4.59
C ILE A 346 5.61 31.72 3.06
N PRO A 347 6.33 32.68 2.45
CA PRO A 347 6.44 32.76 1.00
C PRO A 347 6.85 31.42 0.37
N LYS A 348 6.15 31.01 -0.70
CA LYS A 348 6.35 29.71 -1.38
C LYS A 348 7.82 29.45 -1.77
N HIS A 349 8.53 30.50 -2.18
CA HIS A 349 9.95 30.42 -2.55
C HIS A 349 10.79 30.02 -1.34
N LEU A 350 10.56 30.64 -0.18
CA LEU A 350 11.22 30.28 1.08
C LEU A 350 10.90 28.84 1.51
N CYS A 351 9.66 28.36 1.31
CA CYS A 351 9.34 26.94 1.53
C CYS A 351 10.14 26.01 0.62
N GLN A 352 10.27 26.36 -0.67
CA GLN A 352 11.04 25.57 -1.63
C GLN A 352 12.51 25.54 -1.24
N ASP A 353 13.09 26.69 -0.90
CA ASP A 353 14.47 26.83 -0.46
C ASP A 353 14.74 25.99 0.80
N LEU A 354 13.89 26.11 1.83
CA LEU A 354 13.99 25.29 3.03
C LEU A 354 13.83 23.79 2.74
N SER A 355 13.04 23.43 1.72
CA SER A 355 12.87 22.03 1.33
C SER A 355 14.12 21.44 0.67
N VAL A 356 14.92 22.25 -0.04
CA VAL A 356 16.16 21.86 -0.73
C VAL A 356 17.44 22.21 0.05
N ALA A 357 17.32 22.94 1.16
CA ALA A 357 18.44 23.37 1.98
C ALA A 357 19.22 22.20 2.56
N LYS A 358 20.54 22.21 2.36
CA LYS A 358 21.43 21.28 3.08
C LYS A 358 21.37 21.62 4.57
N THR A 359 21.64 20.64 5.42
CA THR A 359 21.54 20.82 6.88
C THR A 359 22.92 20.80 7.51
N CYS A 360 23.26 21.88 8.22
CA CYS A 360 24.42 21.96 9.10
C CYS A 360 24.28 21.00 10.28
N ASP A 361 25.40 20.62 10.89
CA ASP A 361 25.40 19.79 12.11
C ASP A 361 24.65 20.46 13.27
N CYS A 362 24.65 21.80 13.35
CA CYS A 362 23.84 22.56 14.32
C CYS A 362 22.33 22.58 14.00
N GLY A 363 21.90 21.97 12.89
CA GLY A 363 20.52 21.99 12.40
C GLY A 363 20.17 23.20 11.51
N GLY A 364 21.09 24.17 11.37
CA GLY A 364 20.88 25.35 10.53
C GLY A 364 20.83 25.02 9.02
N PRO A 365 19.98 25.70 8.22
CA PRO A 365 19.96 25.53 6.79
C PRO A 365 21.21 26.15 6.14
N CYS A 366 21.74 25.45 5.13
CA CYS A 366 22.85 25.85 4.29
C CYS A 366 22.34 25.91 2.84
N LEU A 367 22.06 27.12 2.34
CA LEU A 367 21.65 27.32 0.95
C LEU A 367 22.86 27.66 0.09
N ASN A 368 23.20 28.95 0.01
CA ASN A 368 24.24 29.50 -0.86
C ASN A 368 25.49 29.97 -0.10
N SER A 369 25.45 29.97 1.23
CA SER A 369 26.59 30.31 2.09
C SER A 369 26.88 29.15 3.04
N PHE A 370 27.86 28.31 2.69
CA PHE A 370 28.24 27.13 3.46
C PHE A 370 29.72 26.79 3.32
N ILE A 371 30.22 25.98 4.24
CA ILE A 371 31.46 25.21 4.09
C ILE A 371 31.05 23.78 3.75
N GLN A 372 31.65 23.19 2.72
CA GLN A 372 31.49 21.79 2.39
C GLN A 372 32.78 21.03 2.72
N ALA A 373 32.65 19.88 3.37
CA ALA A 373 33.76 18.99 3.63
C ALA A 373 33.34 17.54 3.36
N ILE A 374 34.30 16.70 3.00
CA ILE A 374 34.10 15.26 2.86
C ILE A 374 34.91 14.57 3.94
N VAL A 375 34.28 13.66 4.68
CA VAL A 375 34.90 12.92 5.77
C VAL A 375 34.69 11.42 5.59
N SER A 376 35.60 10.59 6.12
CA SER A 376 35.37 9.15 6.20
C SER A 376 34.33 8.85 7.28
N PHE A 377 33.44 7.91 7.01
CA PHE A 377 32.39 7.49 7.91
C PHE A 377 32.24 5.96 7.93
N ASN A 378 32.30 5.40 9.14
CA ASN A 378 32.13 3.98 9.36
C ASN A 378 30.66 3.56 9.25
N LEU A 379 30.33 2.69 8.30
CA LEU A 379 28.95 2.28 8.08
C LEU A 379 28.36 1.40 9.17
N HIS A 380 29.18 0.77 10.02
CA HIS A 380 28.66 0.00 11.14
C HIS A 380 27.94 0.87 12.19
N GLN A 381 28.15 2.18 12.17
CA GLN A 381 27.37 3.13 12.97
C GLN A 381 25.90 3.21 12.55
N VAL A 382 25.57 2.80 11.32
CA VAL A 382 24.21 2.85 10.76
C VAL A 382 23.64 1.46 10.55
N SER A 383 24.46 0.44 10.29
CA SER A 383 23.98 -0.93 10.06
C SER A 383 24.90 -2.02 10.57
N GLN A 384 24.34 -3.08 11.13
CA GLN A 384 25.13 -4.25 11.53
C GLN A 384 25.59 -5.07 10.31
N SER A 385 24.70 -5.27 9.33
CA SER A 385 25.02 -5.98 8.09
C SER A 385 25.32 -4.98 6.97
N VAL A 386 26.60 -4.72 6.75
CA VAL A 386 27.09 -3.84 5.68
C VAL A 386 27.71 -4.67 4.56
N VAL A 387 27.30 -4.37 3.32
CA VAL A 387 27.98 -4.80 2.11
C VAL A 387 28.49 -3.53 1.42
N LEU A 388 29.79 -3.26 1.52
CA LEU A 388 30.45 -2.09 0.93
C LEU A 388 31.64 -2.53 0.02
N VAL A 389 32.32 -1.55 -0.56
CA VAL A 389 32.97 -1.50 -1.87
C VAL A 389 34.41 -2.00 -1.83
N ASP A 390 34.79 -2.48 -3.03
CA ASP A 390 35.98 -3.16 -3.50
C ASP A 390 36.20 -4.57 -2.93
N SER A 391 36.85 -5.42 -3.70
CA SER A 391 37.11 -6.83 -3.42
C SER A 391 37.93 -7.08 -2.14
N MET A 392 38.17 -6.04 -1.32
CA MET A 392 39.00 -6.04 -0.12
C MET A 392 38.19 -5.83 1.18
N GLY A 393 36.88 -5.60 1.13
CA GLY A 393 36.00 -5.67 2.31
C GLY A 393 36.01 -4.46 3.25
N GLY A 394 36.34 -3.26 2.76
CA GLY A 394 36.26 -2.02 3.56
C GLY A 394 34.83 -1.66 3.96
N THR A 395 34.65 -0.99 5.11
CA THR A 395 33.33 -0.57 5.65
C THR A 395 33.22 0.95 5.85
N GLU A 396 34.24 1.69 5.40
CA GLU A 396 34.31 3.14 5.41
C GLU A 396 33.75 3.73 4.11
N ALA A 397 32.95 4.79 4.22
CA ALA A 397 32.41 5.51 3.07
C ALA A 397 32.65 7.02 3.20
N PRO A 398 32.96 7.72 2.10
CA PRO A 398 33.01 9.18 2.08
C PRO A 398 31.61 9.77 2.32
N MET A 399 31.51 10.70 3.28
CA MET A 399 30.29 11.42 3.60
C MET A 399 30.48 12.92 3.38
N VAL A 400 29.55 13.53 2.64
CA VAL A 400 29.54 14.99 2.43
C VAL A 400 28.80 15.70 3.57
N CYS A 401 29.50 16.64 4.19
CA CYS A 401 29.03 17.49 5.27
C CYS A 401 28.95 18.95 4.82
N TYR A 402 27.98 19.68 5.38
CA TYR A 402 27.80 21.11 5.14
C TYR A 402 27.78 21.85 6.47
N PHE A 403 28.36 23.04 6.53
CA PHE A 403 28.41 23.86 7.74
C PHE A 403 28.00 25.30 7.45
N CYS A 404 27.19 25.89 8.32
CA CYS A 404 26.65 27.24 8.11
C CYS A 404 27.61 28.38 8.50
N SER A 405 28.70 28.05 9.19
CA SER A 405 29.72 29.00 9.66
C SER A 405 31.06 28.29 9.95
N LEU A 406 32.13 29.06 10.05
CA LEU A 406 33.45 28.57 10.45
C LEU A 406 33.42 27.94 11.85
N THR A 407 32.69 28.53 12.79
CA THR A 407 32.49 27.97 14.14
C THR A 407 31.91 26.56 14.11
N CYS A 408 30.88 26.33 13.28
CA CYS A 408 30.28 24.99 13.15
C CYS A 408 31.26 23.98 12.56
N TYR A 409 32.09 24.42 11.59
CA TYR A 409 33.11 23.58 11.00
C TYR A 409 34.23 23.23 11.99
N SER A 410 34.75 24.20 12.75
CA SER A 410 35.76 23.98 13.78
C SER A 410 35.26 23.02 14.87
N LEU A 411 34.05 23.24 15.40
CA LEU A 411 33.45 22.34 16.40
C LEU A 411 33.26 20.91 15.89
N PHE A 412 32.96 20.77 14.59
CA PHE A 412 32.86 19.46 13.96
C PHE A 412 34.23 18.79 13.85
N LEU A 413 35.25 19.52 13.39
CA LEU A 413 36.61 19.00 13.28
C LEU A 413 37.16 18.54 14.63
N ASP A 414 36.96 19.32 15.69
CA ASP A 414 37.41 18.96 17.04
C ASP A 414 36.82 17.62 17.49
N LYS A 415 35.51 17.43 17.28
CA LYS A 415 34.82 16.16 17.58
C LYS A 415 35.29 15.01 16.70
N TYR A 416 35.45 15.27 15.40
CA TYR A 416 35.87 14.25 14.43
C TYR A 416 37.29 13.74 14.73
N LEU A 417 38.22 14.66 15.05
CA LEU A 417 39.59 14.33 15.43
C LEU A 417 39.66 13.58 16.76
N GLN A 418 38.78 13.87 17.72
CA GLN A 418 38.67 13.08 18.94
C GLN A 418 38.19 11.65 18.66
N SER A 419 37.21 11.48 17.76
CA SER A 419 36.66 10.15 17.42
C SER A 419 37.56 9.27 16.55
N THR A 420 38.55 9.85 15.88
CA THR A 420 39.50 9.13 15.00
C THR A 420 40.82 8.78 15.70
N ARG A 421 41.05 9.31 16.92
CA ARG A 421 42.21 9.00 17.77
C ARG A 421 41.97 7.87 18.77
N MET A 422 40.73 7.41 18.89
CA MET A 422 40.33 6.19 19.61
C MET A 422 40.08 5.09 18.59
#